data_AF-A0A7C5PTM1-F1
#
_entry.id   AF-A0A7C5PTM1-F1
#
_cell.length_a   1.000
_cell.length_b   1.000
_cell.length_c   1.000
_cell.angle_alpha   90.00
_cell.angle_beta   90.00
_cell.angle_gamma   90.00
#
_symmetry.space_group_name_H-M   'P 1'
#
loop_
_entity.id
_entity.type
_entity.pdbx_description
1 polymer ?
#
loop_
_entity_poly.entity_id
_entity_poly.type
_entity_poly.pdbx_seq_one_letter_code
_entity_poly.pdbx_strand_id
1 'polypeptide(L)'
;DGLAEIVYEKCVGCGACARACPRNVISMVPFRHSKVVVVKCSNKDFGPEVKKVCRVGCIGCKACERAMGEYFRVEENLARTAPEKFDPSLDFGPVLAKCPQEGIVFLGLPGVEGRDGVAPGRVEAEFRTTVDQAEWRG
;
A
#
# COMPACT_ATOMS: atom_id res chain seq x y z
N ASP A 1 -17.64 7.70 6.27
CA ASP A 1 -17.58 6.22 6.17
C ASP A 1 -16.57 5.53 7.11
N GLY A 2 -16.09 6.19 8.18
CA GLY A 2 -15.27 5.53 9.22
C GLY A 2 -13.86 5.09 8.81
N LEU A 3 -13.47 5.32 7.55
CA LEU A 3 -12.13 5.02 7.03
C LEU A 3 -11.16 6.17 7.25
N ALA A 4 -9.89 5.83 7.46
CA ALA A 4 -8.82 6.82 7.55
C ALA A 4 -8.50 7.38 6.15
N GLU A 5 -8.50 8.70 6.03
CA GLU A 5 -8.14 9.42 4.82
C GLU A 5 -6.97 10.38 5.09
N ILE A 6 -6.04 10.47 4.15
CA ILE A 6 -4.87 11.34 4.23
C ILE A 6 -5.10 12.55 3.32
N VAL A 7 -5.18 13.73 3.91
CA VAL A 7 -5.13 15.01 3.18
C VAL A 7 -3.68 15.35 2.89
N TYR A 8 -3.19 14.99 1.70
CA TYR A 8 -1.76 15.06 1.39
C TYR A 8 -1.20 16.48 1.41
N GLU A 9 -2.02 17.50 1.15
CA GLU A 9 -1.65 18.93 1.20
C GLU A 9 -1.20 19.33 2.60
N LYS A 10 -1.72 18.66 3.62
CA LYS A 10 -1.39 18.89 5.05
C LYS A 10 -0.45 17.82 5.62
N CYS A 11 -0.18 16.75 4.88
CA CYS A 11 0.65 15.65 5.35
C CYS A 11 2.11 16.10 5.44
N VAL A 12 2.69 16.16 6.64
CA VAL A 12 4.11 16.49 6.83
C VAL A 12 5.01 15.26 7.01
N GLY A 13 4.47 14.05 6.84
CA GLY A 13 5.22 12.82 7.02
C GLY A 13 5.56 12.48 8.48
N CYS A 14 4.88 13.08 9.47
CA CYS A 14 5.20 12.90 10.90
C CYS A 14 4.91 11.50 11.47
N GLY A 15 4.21 10.64 10.72
CA GLY A 15 3.84 9.28 11.14
C GLY A 15 2.84 9.20 12.30
N ALA A 16 2.20 10.31 12.68
CA ALA A 16 1.23 10.31 13.78
C ALA A 16 0.03 9.41 13.49
N CYS A 17 -0.43 9.37 12.23
CA CYS A 17 -1.49 8.45 11.80
C CYS A 17 -1.11 6.98 12.00
N ALA A 18 0.13 6.61 11.66
CA ALA A 18 0.63 5.24 11.84
C ALA A 18 0.67 4.85 13.33
N ARG A 19 1.17 5.74 14.20
CA ARG A 19 1.21 5.50 15.66
C ARG A 19 -0.16 5.47 16.33
N ALA A 20 -1.10 6.28 15.85
CA ALA A 20 -2.43 6.38 16.43
C ALA A 20 -3.37 5.25 16.00
N CYS A 21 -3.04 4.52 14.92
CA CYS A 21 -3.88 3.46 14.41
C CYS A 21 -3.86 2.26 15.37
N PRO A 22 -4.96 1.92 16.07
CA PRO A 22 -4.97 0.81 17.04
C PRO A 22 -4.77 -0.56 16.38
N ARG A 23 -4.95 -0.63 15.06
CA ARG A 23 -4.74 -1.84 14.25
C ARG A 23 -3.32 -1.96 13.70
N ASN A 24 -2.48 -0.93 13.82
CA ASN A 24 -1.13 -0.88 13.28
C ASN A 24 -1.05 -1.25 11.79
N VAL A 25 -2.04 -0.82 10.97
CA VAL A 25 -2.16 -1.20 9.54
C VAL A 25 -1.61 -0.15 8.56
N ILE A 26 -1.12 0.98 9.06
CA ILE A 26 -0.62 2.08 8.21
C ILE A 26 0.90 1.98 8.11
N SER A 27 1.41 1.70 6.91
CA SER A 27 2.83 1.81 6.58
C SER A 27 3.18 3.22 6.10
N MET A 28 4.36 3.71 6.45
CA MET A 28 4.91 4.95 5.88
C MET A 28 5.69 4.63 4.61
N VAL A 29 5.34 5.32 3.52
CA VAL A 29 5.94 5.11 2.20
C VAL A 29 6.77 6.33 1.80
N PRO A 30 8.04 6.17 1.39
CA PRO A 30 8.85 7.28 0.89
C PRO A 30 8.31 7.83 -0.42
N PHE A 31 8.18 9.16 -0.51
CA PHE A 31 7.77 9.85 -1.74
C PHE A 31 9.00 10.53 -2.34
N ARG A 32 9.52 9.97 -3.43
CA ARG A 32 10.56 10.63 -4.26
C ARG A 32 9.96 11.47 -5.40
N HIS A 33 8.68 11.27 -5.65
CA HIS A 33 7.90 11.98 -6.65
C HIS A 33 6.60 12.47 -6.02
N SER A 34 5.89 13.34 -6.74
CA SER A 34 4.58 13.90 -6.37
C SER A 34 3.53 12.82 -6.10
N LYS A 35 3.68 11.66 -6.75
CA LYS A 35 2.90 10.45 -6.53
C LYS A 35 3.78 9.20 -6.60
N VAL A 36 3.29 8.10 -6.03
CA VAL A 36 3.89 6.76 -6.14
C VAL A 36 2.80 5.71 -6.31
N VAL A 37 3.14 4.57 -6.93
CA VAL A 37 2.25 3.39 -6.97
C VAL A 37 2.46 2.53 -5.73
N VAL A 38 1.36 2.10 -5.11
CA VAL A 38 1.38 1.26 -3.90
C VAL A 38 0.30 0.19 -3.94
N VAL A 39 0.45 -0.81 -3.08
CA VAL A 39 -0.61 -1.74 -2.68
C VAL A 39 -1.16 -1.24 -1.34
N LYS A 40 -2.47 -0.97 -1.24
CA LYS A 40 -3.09 -0.41 -0.01
C LYS A 40 -3.23 -1.43 1.12
N CYS A 41 -3.11 -2.72 0.81
CA CYS A 41 -3.31 -3.79 1.77
C CYS A 41 -2.11 -3.91 2.71
N SER A 42 -2.39 -4.17 3.99
CA SER A 42 -1.40 -4.53 5.02
C SER A 42 -1.56 -5.98 5.50
N ASN A 43 -2.61 -6.68 5.06
CA ASN A 43 -2.89 -8.05 5.47
C ASN A 43 -1.89 -9.03 4.84
N LYS A 44 -1.26 -9.87 5.69
CA LYS A 44 -0.29 -10.90 5.30
C LYS A 44 -0.84 -12.33 5.44
N ASP A 45 -2.12 -12.47 5.79
CA ASP A 45 -2.79 -13.76 5.85
C ASP A 45 -2.86 -14.40 4.46
N PHE A 46 -3.06 -15.71 4.44
CA PHE A 46 -3.21 -16.43 3.18
C PHE A 46 -4.46 -15.98 2.43
N GLY A 47 -4.38 -15.81 1.11
CA GLY A 47 -5.43 -15.15 0.31
C GLY A 47 -6.87 -15.65 0.52
N PRO A 48 -7.16 -16.95 0.69
CA PRO A 48 -8.46 -17.45 1.10
C PRO A 48 -8.98 -16.88 2.42
N GLU A 49 -8.13 -16.71 3.43
CA GLU A 49 -8.49 -16.11 4.71
C GLU A 49 -8.77 -14.61 4.55
N VAL A 50 -7.94 -13.90 3.77
CA VAL A 50 -8.18 -12.49 3.43
C VAL A 50 -9.57 -12.30 2.82
N LYS A 51 -9.97 -13.16 1.89
CA LYS A 51 -11.29 -13.08 1.23
C LYS A 51 -12.47 -13.33 2.17
N LYS A 52 -12.28 -13.96 3.33
CA LYS A 52 -13.35 -14.14 4.32
C LYS A 52 -13.68 -12.83 5.04
N VAL A 53 -12.70 -11.92 5.13
CA VAL A 53 -12.81 -10.69 5.93
C VAL A 53 -12.77 -9.41 5.10
N CYS A 54 -12.11 -9.40 3.95
CA CYS A 54 -11.89 -8.21 3.14
C CYS A 54 -12.03 -8.50 1.64
N ARG A 55 -12.95 -7.78 0.98
CA ARG A 55 -13.24 -7.92 -0.46
C ARG A 55 -12.17 -7.32 -1.39
N VAL A 56 -11.40 -6.36 -0.88
CA VAL A 56 -10.39 -5.58 -1.63
C VAL A 56 -8.96 -5.87 -1.15
N GLY A 57 -8.79 -6.86 -0.28
CA GLY A 57 -7.50 -7.20 0.32
C GLY A 57 -6.58 -7.87 -0.69
N CYS A 58 -5.28 -7.61 -0.63
CA CYS A 58 -4.32 -8.34 -1.45
C CYS A 58 -4.37 -9.84 -1.10
N ILE A 59 -4.46 -10.69 -2.12
CA ILE A 59 -4.52 -12.16 -1.96
C ILE A 59 -3.20 -12.86 -2.31
N GLY A 60 -2.12 -12.10 -2.52
CA GLY A 60 -0.80 -12.66 -2.82
C GLY A 60 -0.68 -13.42 -4.15
N CYS A 61 -1.53 -13.15 -5.14
CA CYS A 61 -1.61 -13.95 -6.38
C CYS A 61 -0.42 -13.83 -7.34
N LYS A 62 0.54 -12.92 -7.07
CA LYS A 62 1.73 -12.65 -7.89
C LYS A 62 1.47 -12.13 -9.31
N ALA A 63 0.24 -11.76 -9.66
CA ALA A 63 -0.07 -11.20 -10.99
C ALA A 63 0.70 -9.90 -11.28
N CYS A 64 0.82 -9.02 -10.28
CA CYS A 64 1.58 -7.79 -10.37
C CYS A 64 3.10 -8.03 -10.46
N GLU A 65 3.65 -8.92 -9.64
CA GLU A 65 5.06 -9.33 -9.68
C GLU A 65 5.44 -9.95 -11.03
N ARG A 66 4.57 -10.77 -11.63
CA ARG A 66 4.82 -11.32 -12.97
C ARG A 66 4.78 -10.27 -14.06
N ALA A 67 3.99 -9.21 -13.89
CA ALA A 67 3.83 -8.17 -14.89
C ALA A 67 4.93 -7.10 -14.81
N MET A 68 5.37 -6.73 -13.60
CA MET A 68 6.39 -5.70 -13.36
C MET A 68 7.24 -6.05 -12.11
N GLY A 69 8.00 -7.15 -12.17
CA GLY A 69 8.73 -7.69 -11.02
C GLY A 69 9.82 -6.79 -10.43
N GLU A 70 10.30 -5.80 -11.19
CA GLU A 70 11.24 -4.79 -10.65
C GLU A 70 10.57 -3.82 -9.68
N TYR A 71 9.24 -3.65 -9.78
CA TYR A 71 8.43 -2.71 -9.03
C TYR A 71 7.51 -3.38 -8.00
N PHE A 72 7.10 -4.61 -8.26
CA PHE A 72 6.19 -5.38 -7.43
C PHE A 72 6.82 -6.69 -7.00
N ARG A 73 6.75 -6.98 -5.71
CA ARG A 73 7.22 -8.23 -5.14
C ARG A 73 6.21 -8.79 -4.16
N VAL A 74 5.92 -10.08 -4.22
CA VAL A 74 5.03 -10.71 -3.24
C VAL A 74 5.85 -11.41 -2.17
N GLU A 75 5.74 -10.90 -0.95
CA GLU A 75 6.44 -11.41 0.23
C GLU A 75 5.44 -11.58 1.36
N GLU A 76 5.50 -12.69 2.09
CA GLU A 76 4.56 -12.99 3.18
C GLU A 76 3.07 -12.90 2.75
N ASN A 77 2.74 -13.44 1.57
CA ASN A 77 1.39 -13.38 0.96
C ASN A 77 0.89 -11.96 0.60
N LEU A 78 1.70 -10.92 0.75
CA LEU A 78 1.33 -9.54 0.46
C LEU A 78 2.20 -8.97 -0.67
N ALA A 79 1.58 -8.31 -1.64
CA ALA A 79 2.31 -7.56 -2.64
C ALA A 79 2.87 -6.26 -2.03
N ARG A 80 4.18 -6.05 -2.16
CA ARG A 80 4.89 -4.82 -1.83
C ARG A 80 5.33 -4.13 -3.12
N THR A 81 5.34 -2.81 -3.08
CA THR A 81 5.93 -1.99 -4.14
C THR A 81 7.33 -1.54 -3.73
N ALA A 82 8.16 -1.19 -4.72
CA ALA A 82 9.43 -0.47 -4.57
C ALA A 82 9.24 1.04 -4.92
N PRO A 83 8.61 1.86 -4.05
CA PRO A 83 8.35 3.27 -4.32
C PRO A 83 9.60 4.10 -4.63
N GLU A 84 10.75 3.69 -4.10
CA GLU A 84 12.04 4.30 -4.36
C GLU A 84 12.53 4.14 -5.80
N LYS A 85 12.00 3.14 -6.52
CA LYS A 85 12.26 2.90 -7.94
C LYS A 85 11.18 3.50 -8.85
N PHE A 86 10.10 4.05 -8.27
CA PHE A 86 8.95 4.53 -9.03
C PHE A 86 9.39 5.50 -10.13
N ASP A 87 8.99 5.21 -11.36
CA ASP A 87 9.21 6.05 -12.53
C ASP A 87 7.84 6.50 -13.08
N PRO A 88 7.50 7.80 -13.03
CA PRO A 88 6.22 8.30 -13.53
C PRO A 88 6.04 8.19 -15.05
N SER A 89 7.11 7.86 -15.81
CA SER A 89 7.05 7.67 -17.26
C SER A 89 6.58 6.27 -17.68
N LEU A 90 6.61 5.30 -16.77
CA LEU A 90 6.19 3.93 -17.05
C LEU A 90 4.67 3.76 -17.08
N ASP A 91 4.20 2.89 -17.96
CA ASP A 91 2.80 2.48 -18.01
C ASP A 91 2.48 1.39 -16.99
N PHE A 92 1.79 1.76 -15.92
CA PHE A 92 1.28 0.84 -14.90
C PHE A 92 -0.10 0.25 -15.24
N GLY A 93 -0.75 0.69 -16.32
CA GLY A 93 -2.09 0.26 -16.74
C GLY A 93 -2.26 -1.26 -16.78
N PRO A 94 -1.33 -2.04 -17.38
CA PRO A 94 -1.41 -3.49 -17.42
C PRO A 94 -1.40 -4.15 -16.04
N VAL A 95 -0.68 -3.59 -15.06
CA VAL A 95 -0.64 -4.13 -13.69
C VAL A 95 -1.93 -3.81 -12.94
N LEU A 96 -2.44 -2.59 -13.09
CA LEU A 96 -3.71 -2.18 -12.49
C LEU A 96 -4.86 -3.07 -12.96
N ALA A 97 -4.96 -3.30 -14.28
CA ALA A 97 -6.00 -4.15 -14.88
C ALA A 97 -5.90 -5.62 -14.47
N LYS A 98 -4.71 -6.12 -14.14
CA LYS A 98 -4.49 -7.51 -13.72
C LYS A 98 -4.75 -7.76 -12.24
N CYS A 99 -4.95 -6.72 -11.42
CA CYS A 99 -5.19 -6.90 -9.99
C CYS A 99 -6.67 -7.27 -9.73
N PRO A 100 -6.99 -8.53 -9.36
CA PRO A 100 -8.38 -8.94 -9.17
C PRO A 100 -9.05 -8.34 -7.92
N GLN A 101 -8.29 -7.60 -7.12
CA GLN A 101 -8.74 -6.97 -5.87
C GLN A 101 -8.75 -5.45 -5.99
N GLU A 102 -8.29 -4.91 -7.13
CA GLU A 102 -8.18 -3.46 -7.39
C GLU A 102 -7.41 -2.71 -6.28
N GLY A 103 -6.53 -3.42 -5.55
CA GLY A 103 -5.82 -2.91 -4.38
C GLY A 103 -4.55 -2.13 -4.71
N ILE A 104 -4.23 -1.94 -6.00
CA ILE A 104 -3.07 -1.19 -6.48
C ILE A 104 -3.53 0.22 -6.86
N VAL A 105 -2.94 1.25 -6.25
CA VAL A 105 -3.36 2.65 -6.45
C VAL A 105 -2.16 3.57 -6.56
N PHE A 106 -2.39 4.77 -7.10
CA PHE A 106 -1.46 5.89 -6.95
C PHE A 106 -1.79 6.69 -5.69
N LEU A 107 -0.78 6.99 -4.87
CA LEU A 107 -0.89 7.88 -3.71
C LEU A 107 -0.02 9.13 -3.93
N GLY A 108 -0.51 10.29 -3.45
CA GLY A 108 0.22 11.56 -3.44
C GLY A 108 -0.55 12.73 -4.05
N LEU A 109 0.11 13.89 -4.15
CA LEU A 109 -0.47 15.12 -4.67
C LEU A 109 -0.15 15.24 -6.16
N PRO A 110 -1.13 15.15 -7.07
CA PRO A 110 -0.90 15.50 -8.45
C PRO A 110 -0.49 16.99 -8.54
N GLY A 111 0.66 17.28 -9.16
CA GLY A 111 1.10 18.64 -9.46
C GLY A 111 1.95 19.36 -8.41
N VAL A 112 2.30 18.71 -7.29
CA VAL A 112 3.27 19.26 -6.32
C VAL A 112 4.56 18.45 -6.44
N GLU A 113 5.64 19.06 -6.93
CA GLU A 113 6.95 18.40 -6.99
C GLU A 113 7.33 17.86 -5.60
N GLY A 114 7.94 16.66 -5.58
CA GLY A 114 8.33 16.00 -4.33
C GLY A 114 9.17 16.95 -3.47
N ARG A 115 9.05 16.87 -2.16
CA ARG A 115 9.88 17.70 -1.27
C ARG A 115 11.32 17.25 -1.45
N ASP A 116 12.17 18.11 -1.99
CA ASP A 116 13.59 17.82 -2.16
C ASP A 116 14.20 17.41 -0.81
N GLY A 117 14.58 16.14 -0.70
CA GLY A 117 15.08 15.56 0.53
C GLY A 117 15.25 14.04 0.42
N VAL A 118 16.13 13.49 1.24
CA VAL A 118 16.27 12.03 1.36
C VAL A 118 15.02 11.51 2.06
N ALA A 119 14.11 10.89 1.29
CA ALA A 119 12.96 10.22 1.87
C ALA A 119 13.46 9.05 2.76
N PRO A 120 13.04 8.97 4.03
CA PRO A 120 13.42 7.86 4.90
C PRO A 120 12.91 6.54 4.32
N GLY A 121 13.58 5.43 4.65
CA GLY A 121 13.13 4.11 4.20
C GLY A 121 11.67 3.81 4.57
N ARG A 122 11.06 2.85 3.85
CA ARG A 122 9.69 2.41 4.12
C ARG A 122 9.60 1.87 5.55
N VAL A 123 8.61 2.36 6.32
CA VAL A 123 8.29 1.85 7.66
C VAL A 123 7.05 0.97 7.53
N GLU A 124 7.18 -0.31 7.86
CA GLU A 124 6.10 -1.26 7.71
C GLU A 124 5.15 -1.27 8.92
N ALA A 125 3.88 -1.47 8.63
CA ALA A 125 2.86 -1.79 9.60
C ALA A 125 3.19 -3.07 10.38
N GLU A 126 2.93 -3.06 11.69
CA GLU A 126 3.02 -4.23 12.56
C GLU A 126 1.77 -5.10 12.37
N PHE A 127 1.80 -5.96 11.36
CA PHE A 127 0.69 -6.86 11.09
C PHE A 127 0.49 -7.89 12.22
N ARG A 128 -0.77 -8.04 12.65
CA ARG A 128 -1.26 -9.13 13.51
C ARG A 128 -2.36 -9.86 12.73
N THR A 129 -2.43 -11.19 12.85
CA THR A 129 -3.35 -12.05 12.07
C THR A 129 -4.80 -11.57 12.19
N THR A 130 -5.55 -11.60 11.08
CA THR A 130 -6.95 -11.16 11.08
C THR A 130 -7.92 -12.26 11.53
N VAL A 131 -7.46 -13.51 11.54
CA VAL A 131 -8.25 -14.70 11.92
C VAL A 131 -8.54 -14.75 13.42
N ASP A 132 -7.63 -14.25 14.27
CA ASP A 132 -7.78 -14.32 15.74
C ASP A 132 -8.40 -13.05 16.36
N GLN A 133 -8.63 -12.00 15.56
CA GLN A 133 -9.14 -10.70 16.00
C GLN A 133 -10.33 -10.23 15.15
N ALA A 134 -11.13 -11.19 14.67
CA ALA A 134 -12.18 -11.07 13.66
C ALA A 134 -13.38 -10.17 14.03
N GLU A 135 -13.22 -9.10 14.81
CA GLU A 135 -14.19 -8.01 14.83
C GLU A 135 -13.85 -7.02 13.70
N TRP A 136 -14.35 -7.34 12.51
CA TRP A 136 -14.41 -6.42 11.38
C TRP A 136 -15.20 -5.17 11.79
N ARG A 137 -14.60 -3.97 11.76
CA ARG A 137 -15.30 -2.70 12.05
C ARG A 137 -15.22 -1.72 10.87
N GLY A 138 -15.72 -2.13 9.70
CA GLY A 138 -15.88 -1.26 8.54
C GLY A 138 -15.90 -2.04 7.24
#